data_AF-A0A4R5JYM9-F1
#
_entry.id   AF-A0A4R5JYM9-F1
#
_cell.length_a   1.000
_cell.length_b   1.000
_cell.length_c   1.000
_cell.angle_alpha   90.00
_cell.angle_beta   90.00
_cell.angle_gamma   90.00
#
_symmetry.space_group_name_H-M   'P 1'
#
loop_
_entity.id
_entity.type
_entity.pdbx_description
1 polymer ?
#
loop_
_entity_poly.entity_id
_entity_poly.type
_entity_poly.pdbx_seq_one_letter_code
_entity_poly.pdbx_strand_id
1 'polypeptide(L)'
;MSVSPLKCCINPSILSADFVNLEAELARISNADAVHVDVMDNHFVPNLTIGLPVVERIQKVSPVPLDAHLMIANVDRWAPHYADAGLDSVTFHVEASDAPIK
;
A
#
# COMPACT_ATOMS: atom_id res chain seq x y z
N MET A 1 -29.94 10.88 -9.16
CA MET A 1 -28.72 10.05 -9.09
C MET A 1 -28.82 9.25 -7.81
N SER A 2 -28.91 7.92 -7.90
CA SER A 2 -28.93 7.05 -6.71
C SER A 2 -27.54 7.05 -6.12
N VAL A 3 -27.36 7.64 -4.94
CA VAL A 3 -26.10 7.54 -4.21
C VAL A 3 -26.08 6.11 -3.66
N SER A 4 -25.19 5.28 -4.19
CA SER A 4 -24.94 3.96 -3.61
C SER A 4 -24.57 4.15 -2.13
N PRO A 5 -25.13 3.36 -1.20
CA PRO A 5 -24.80 3.50 0.21
C PRO A 5 -23.28 3.35 0.38
N LEU A 6 -22.69 4.22 1.21
CA LEU A 6 -21.28 4.13 1.57
C LEU A 6 -21.00 2.75 2.13
N LYS A 7 -20.24 1.94 1.39
CA LYS A 7 -19.77 0.63 1.85
C LYS A 7 -18.54 0.87 2.73
N CYS A 8 -18.55 0.30 3.94
CA CYS A 8 -17.34 0.27 4.76
C CYS A 8 -16.32 -0.66 4.08
N CYS A 9 -15.12 -0.16 3.80
CA CYS A 9 -14.01 -0.95 3.28
C CYS A 9 -13.10 -1.37 4.43
N ILE A 10 -12.64 -2.62 4.41
CA ILE A 10 -11.68 -3.18 5.37
C ILE A 10 -10.43 -3.59 4.61
N ASN A 11 -9.31 -2.92 4.91
CA ASN A 11 -8.00 -3.15 4.31
C ASN A 11 -6.99 -3.57 5.40
N PRO A 12 -6.82 -4.87 5.71
CA PRO A 12 -5.88 -5.32 6.74
C PRO A 12 -4.43 -4.97 6.39
N SER A 13 -3.68 -4.41 7.33
CA SER A 13 -2.25 -4.10 7.13
C SER A 13 -1.37 -5.34 7.32
N ILE A 14 -0.54 -5.64 6.31
CA ILE A 14 0.44 -6.73 6.38
C ILE A 14 1.64 -6.41 7.27
N LEU A 15 1.75 -5.18 7.78
CA LEU A 15 2.79 -4.85 8.76
C LEU A 15 2.70 -5.71 10.03
N SER A 16 1.49 -6.19 10.35
CA SER A 16 1.23 -7.09 11.48
C SER A 16 1.23 -8.58 11.12
N ALA A 17 1.51 -8.94 9.86
CA ALA A 17 1.47 -10.31 9.38
C ALA A 17 2.77 -11.07 9.68
N ASP A 18 2.73 -12.39 9.55
CA ASP A 18 3.95 -13.21 9.49
C ASP A 18 4.65 -13.03 8.14
N PHE A 19 5.70 -12.22 8.10
CA PHE A 19 6.49 -11.97 6.89
C PHE A 19 7.16 -13.23 6.33
N VAL A 20 7.45 -14.25 7.15
CA VAL A 20 8.04 -15.50 6.68
C VAL A 20 7.03 -16.31 5.86
N ASN A 21 5.73 -16.04 6.03
CA ASN A 21 4.64 -16.78 5.41
C ASN A 21 3.59 -15.85 4.75
N LEU A 22 4.05 -14.76 4.14
CA LEU A 22 3.19 -13.66 3.69
C LEU A 22 2.12 -14.09 2.66
N GLU A 23 2.42 -15.05 1.78
CA GLU A 23 1.46 -15.58 0.81
C GLU A 23 0.25 -16.24 1.50
N ALA A 24 0.49 -17.02 2.57
CA ALA A 24 -0.59 -17.62 3.34
C ALA A 24 -1.39 -16.55 4.11
N GLU A 25 -0.74 -15.53 4.64
CA GLU A 25 -1.41 -14.41 5.33
C GLU A 25 -2.31 -13.63 4.37
N LEU A 26 -1.88 -13.40 3.13
CA LEU A 26 -2.72 -12.81 2.07
C LEU A 26 -3.95 -13.68 1.77
N ALA A 27 -3.78 -15.00 1.67
CA ALA A 27 -4.88 -15.92 1.42
C ALA A 27 -5.93 -15.90 2.55
N ARG A 28 -5.49 -15.73 3.81
CA ARG A 28 -6.37 -15.64 4.99
C ARG A 28 -7.29 -14.43 4.98
N ILE A 29 -6.91 -13.36 4.27
CA ILE A 29 -7.70 -12.11 4.15
C ILE A 29 -8.34 -11.97 2.76
N SER A 30 -8.50 -13.06 2.00
CA SER A 30 -9.07 -13.04 0.65
C SER A 30 -10.51 -12.49 0.54
N ASN A 31 -11.20 -12.33 1.68
CA ASN A 31 -12.53 -11.71 1.76
C ASN A 31 -12.49 -10.22 2.17
N ALA A 32 -11.30 -9.63 2.33
CA ALA A 32 -11.12 -8.20 2.56
C ALA A 32 -11.37 -7.39 1.26
N ASP A 33 -11.53 -6.09 1.39
CA ASP A 33 -11.73 -5.21 0.23
C ASP A 33 -10.41 -4.92 -0.49
N ALA A 34 -9.30 -4.82 0.27
CA ALA A 34 -7.94 -4.73 -0.23
C ALA A 34 -6.96 -5.23 0.84
N VAL A 35 -5.68 -5.34 0.50
CA VAL A 35 -4.59 -5.48 1.47
C VAL A 35 -3.85 -4.15 1.60
N HIS A 36 -3.63 -3.70 2.83
CA HIS A 36 -2.91 -2.46 3.10
C HIS A 36 -1.41 -2.73 3.25
N VAL A 37 -0.58 -1.97 2.54
CA VAL A 37 0.86 -2.15 2.47
C VAL A 37 1.57 -0.87 2.92
N ASP A 38 2.11 -0.90 4.13
CA ASP A 38 2.88 0.21 4.71
C ASP A 38 4.34 0.17 4.24
N VAL A 39 4.73 1.14 3.40
CA VAL A 39 6.09 1.32 2.88
C VAL A 39 6.77 2.44 3.69
N MET A 40 7.86 2.11 4.37
CA MET A 40 8.62 3.01 5.26
C MET A 40 10.10 2.99 4.90
N ASP A 41 10.78 4.14 4.94
CA ASP A 41 12.16 4.31 4.45
C ASP A 41 13.21 4.67 5.51
N ASN A 42 12.85 4.67 6.79
CA ASN A 42 13.67 5.11 7.92
C ASN A 42 14.16 6.57 7.84
N HIS A 43 13.55 7.40 6.98
CA HIS A 43 13.84 8.83 6.87
C HIS A 43 12.60 9.67 7.19
N PHE A 44 11.48 9.39 6.52
CA PHE A 44 10.21 10.07 6.80
C PHE A 44 9.60 9.61 8.13
N VAL A 45 9.72 8.31 8.42
CA VAL A 45 9.37 7.71 9.71
C VAL A 45 10.56 6.93 10.27
N PRO A 46 10.69 6.75 11.60
CA PRO A 46 11.83 6.07 12.21
C PRO A 46 11.71 4.53 12.16
N ASN A 47 11.32 3.97 11.01
CA ASN A 47 11.21 2.54 10.78
C ASN A 47 11.47 2.20 9.29
N LEU A 48 11.91 0.97 9.00
CA LEU A 48 12.14 0.44 7.64
C LEU A 48 11.31 -0.82 7.44
N THR A 49 10.46 -0.84 6.41
CA THR A 49 9.63 -2.02 6.09
C THR A 49 10.08 -2.69 4.79
N ILE A 50 9.33 -2.52 3.71
CA ILE A 50 9.53 -3.16 2.42
C ILE A 50 9.48 -2.12 1.29
N GLY A 51 10.22 -2.37 0.22
CA GLY A 51 10.27 -1.50 -0.96
C GLY A 51 9.51 -2.06 -2.16
N LEU A 52 9.48 -1.29 -3.25
CA LEU A 52 8.77 -1.60 -4.49
C LEU A 52 8.99 -3.04 -5.01
N PRO A 53 10.21 -3.62 -5.02
CA PRO A 53 10.39 -4.99 -5.52
C PRO A 53 9.60 -6.04 -4.74
N VAL A 54 9.40 -5.85 -3.44
CA VAL A 54 8.58 -6.76 -2.61
C VAL A 54 7.10 -6.52 -2.88
N VAL A 55 6.68 -5.25 -2.98
CA VAL A 55 5.30 -4.88 -3.30
C VAL A 55 4.85 -5.44 -4.65
N GLU A 56 5.70 -5.40 -5.68
CA GLU A 56 5.43 -6.03 -6.98
C GLU A 56 5.26 -7.55 -6.90
N ARG A 57 5.95 -8.21 -5.97
CA ARG A 57 5.80 -9.65 -5.74
C ARG A 57 4.49 -9.95 -5.02
N ILE A 58 4.11 -9.14 -4.03
CA ILE A 58 2.83 -9.23 -3.33
C ILE A 58 1.67 -9.02 -4.32
N GLN A 59 1.74 -7.99 -5.18
CA GLN A 59 0.74 -7.71 -6.22
C GLN A 59 0.48 -8.92 -7.13
N LYS A 60 1.51 -9.71 -7.44
CA LYS A 60 1.40 -10.89 -8.32
C LYS A 60 0.74 -12.10 -7.67
N VAL A 61 0.66 -12.16 -6.34
CA VAL A 61 0.14 -13.33 -5.60
C VAL A 61 -1.09 -13.00 -4.75
N SER A 62 -1.33 -11.72 -4.47
CA SER A 62 -2.46 -11.29 -3.63
C SER A 62 -3.79 -11.64 -4.29
N PRO A 63 -4.74 -12.25 -3.54
CA PRO A 63 -6.08 -12.51 -4.03
C PRO A 63 -6.98 -11.26 -4.06
N VAL A 64 -6.53 -10.16 -3.43
CA VAL A 64 -7.24 -8.88 -3.29
C VAL A 64 -6.36 -7.72 -3.78
N PRO A 65 -6.92 -6.58 -4.21
CA PRO A 65 -6.13 -5.43 -4.64
C PRO A 65 -5.23 -4.89 -3.52
N LEU A 66 -4.15 -4.20 -3.91
CA LEU A 66 -3.22 -3.58 -2.97
C LEU A 66 -3.52 -2.09 -2.82
N ASP A 67 -3.51 -1.65 -1.57
CA ASP A 67 -3.56 -0.26 -1.12
C ASP A 67 -2.23 0.09 -0.44
N ALA A 68 -1.33 0.76 -1.16
CA ALA A 68 -0.04 1.15 -0.61
C ALA A 68 -0.10 2.52 0.07
N HIS A 69 0.47 2.57 1.27
CA HIS A 69 0.68 3.79 2.02
C HIS A 69 2.18 4.08 2.12
N LEU A 70 2.59 5.13 1.41
CA LEU A 70 3.98 5.54 1.31
C LEU A 70 4.31 6.55 2.42
N MET A 71 4.94 6.05 3.48
CA MET A 71 5.58 6.82 4.54
C MET A 71 7.08 6.95 4.24
N ILE A 72 7.40 7.58 3.11
CA ILE A 72 8.75 7.74 2.58
C ILE A 72 9.01 9.19 2.18
N ALA A 73 10.28 9.61 2.11
CA ALA A 73 10.68 10.91 1.59
C ALA A 73 10.72 10.92 0.05
N ASN A 74 10.59 12.11 -0.57
CA ASN A 74 10.63 12.33 -2.02
C ASN A 74 9.52 11.59 -2.79
N VAL A 75 8.28 11.64 -2.31
CA VAL A 75 7.16 10.87 -2.91
C VAL A 75 6.84 11.28 -4.34
N ASP A 76 7.15 12.52 -4.74
CA ASP A 76 6.99 12.99 -6.14
C ASP A 76 7.80 12.15 -7.12
N ARG A 77 8.92 11.59 -6.66
CA ARG A 77 9.75 10.64 -7.42
C ARG A 77 9.22 9.23 -7.31
N TRP A 78 8.89 8.78 -6.09
CA TRP A 78 8.66 7.36 -5.82
C TRP A 78 7.24 6.90 -6.08
N ALA A 79 6.22 7.68 -5.72
CA ALA A 79 4.82 7.30 -5.83
C ALA A 79 4.40 6.90 -7.26
N PRO A 80 4.85 7.58 -8.34
CA PRO A 80 4.55 7.15 -9.71
C PRO A 80 4.99 5.71 -10.01
N HIS A 81 6.13 5.26 -9.48
CA HIS A 81 6.59 3.89 -9.69
C HIS A 81 5.69 2.84 -9.03
N TYR A 82 5.10 3.16 -7.88
CA TYR A 82 4.09 2.29 -7.24
C TYR A 82 2.78 2.28 -8.02
N ALA A 83 2.37 3.42 -8.59
CA ALA A 83 1.18 3.50 -9.44
C ALA A 83 1.38 2.71 -10.76
N ASP A 84 2.54 2.87 -11.40
CA ASP A 84 2.93 2.15 -12.62
C ASP A 84 3.00 0.63 -12.42
N ALA A 85 3.25 0.17 -11.18
CA ALA A 85 3.20 -1.25 -10.82
C ALA A 85 1.77 -1.83 -10.77
N GLY A 86 0.74 -1.00 -10.99
CA GLY A 86 -0.65 -1.43 -11.11
C GLY A 86 -1.36 -1.65 -9.78
N LEU A 87 -0.94 -0.94 -8.73
CA LEU A 87 -1.64 -0.92 -7.45
C LEU A 87 -2.99 -0.21 -7.59
N ASP A 88 -3.98 -0.64 -6.81
CA ASP A 88 -5.33 -0.06 -6.83
C ASP A 88 -5.35 1.32 -6.17
N SER A 89 -4.54 1.48 -5.12
CA SER A 89 -4.36 2.73 -4.40
C SER A 89 -2.89 2.95 -4.05
N VAL A 90 -2.44 4.19 -4.23
CA VAL A 90 -1.14 4.69 -3.78
C VAL A 90 -1.38 6.00 -3.06
N THR A 91 -1.25 5.95 -1.73
CA THR A 91 -1.39 7.11 -0.85
C THR A 91 -0.02 7.52 -0.32
N PHE A 92 0.12 8.80 -0.03
CA PHE A 92 1.34 9.35 0.55
C PHE A 92 1.01 10.56 1.41
N HIS A 93 1.93 10.90 2.29
CA HIS A 93 1.84 12.10 3.10
C HIS A 93 2.06 13.35 2.25
N VAL A 94 1.16 14.33 2.38
CA VAL A 94 1.29 15.62 1.70
C VAL A 94 2.59 16.34 2.10
N GLU A 95 3.05 16.09 3.33
CA GLU A 95 4.29 16.63 3.90
C GLU A 95 5.56 16.05 3.26
N ALA A 96 5.46 14.93 2.55
CA ALA A 96 6.58 14.28 1.88
C ALA A 96 6.77 14.72 0.41
N SER A 97 5.83 15.52 -0.11
CA SER A 97 5.85 16.05 -1.48
C SER A 97 6.37 17.49 -1.50
N ASP A 98 7.25 17.80 -2.46
CA ASP A 98 7.74 19.15 -2.69
C ASP A 98 6.72 19.99 -3.49
N ALA A 99 5.81 19.33 -4.21
CA ALA A 99 4.78 19.95 -5.05
C ALA A 99 3.41 19.25 -4.91
N PRO A 100 2.78 19.28 -3.72
CA PRO A 100 1.58 18.49 -3.40
C PRO A 100 0.32 18.92 -4.16
N ILE A 101 0.32 20.15 -4.68
CA ILE A 101 -0.72 20.71 -5.53
C ILE A 101 0.00 21.29 -6.75
N LYS A 102 -0.15 20.64 -7.91
CA LYS A 102 0.32 21.16 -9.19
C LYS A 102 -0.81 21.82 -9.95
#